data_AF-A0A0N1PIB4-F1
#
_entry.id   AF-A0A0N1PIB4-F1
#
_cell.length_a   1.000
_cell.length_b   1.000
_cell.length_c   1.000
_cell.angle_alpha   90.00
_cell.angle_beta   90.00
_cell.angle_gamma   90.00
#
_symmetry.space_group_name_H-M   'P 1'
#
loop_
_entity.id
_entity.type
_entity.pdbx_description
1 polymer ?
#
loop_
_entity_poly.entity_id
_entity_poly.type
_entity_poly.pdbx_seq_one_letter_code
_entity_poly.pdbx_strand_id
1 'polypeptide(L)'
;TGPKYSALAVLNFNPKSREIVLSGYVFAPAGSQLYVDAEANVTLPTLHPCTLRAKLHEKQPNEFQLNAVGIWFTGVDFNVDALYQDQSKTNLASHRVKLILNSSHFKDILVDARFTQDNRQITFIGQVCCIVTVGGVPNKLITTI
;
A
#
# COMPACT_ATOMS: atom_id res chain seq x y z
N THR A 1 6.59 22.20 10.88
CA THR A 1 6.27 21.34 12.04
C THR A 1 4.80 21.00 11.96
N GLY A 2 4.47 19.73 11.74
CA GLY A 2 3.10 19.23 11.56
C GLY A 2 2.55 18.50 12.78
N PRO A 3 1.23 18.29 12.89
CA PRO A 3 0.69 17.44 13.94
C PRO A 3 1.18 15.99 13.79
N LYS A 4 1.68 15.44 14.89
CA LYS A 4 1.95 14.01 15.07
C LYS A 4 0.98 13.47 16.10
N TYR A 5 0.14 12.54 15.69
CA TYR A 5 -0.77 11.81 16.57
C TYR A 5 -0.14 10.47 16.91
N SER A 6 -0.18 10.06 18.18
CA SER A 6 0.37 8.78 18.61
C SER A 6 -0.58 8.15 19.59
N ALA A 7 -0.73 6.82 19.51
CA ALA A 7 -1.65 6.07 20.34
C ALA A 7 -1.01 4.77 20.82
N LEU A 8 -1.36 4.36 22.03
CA LEU A 8 -1.02 3.07 22.63
C LEU A 8 -2.29 2.53 23.29
N ALA A 9 -2.65 1.30 22.95
CA ALA A 9 -3.74 0.57 23.56
C ALA A 9 -3.26 -0.81 24.00
N VAL A 10 -3.61 -1.20 25.22
CA VAL A 10 -3.28 -2.50 25.80
C VAL A 10 -4.57 -3.17 26.23
N LEU A 11 -4.85 -4.35 25.69
CA LEU A 11 -6.03 -5.15 26.00
C LEU A 11 -5.60 -6.41 26.74
N ASN A 12 -6.08 -6.58 27.97
CA ASN A 12 -5.73 -7.71 28.83
C ASN A 12 -6.94 -8.63 29.03
N PHE A 13 -6.81 -9.90 28.61
CA PHE A 13 -7.85 -10.91 28.79
C PHE A 13 -7.43 -11.95 29.85
N ASN A 14 -8.18 -12.01 30.96
CA ASN A 14 -8.04 -12.96 32.08
C ASN A 14 -8.95 -14.20 31.83
N PRO A 15 -8.56 -15.46 32.16
CA PRO A 15 -7.50 -15.90 33.08
C PRO A 15 -6.18 -16.38 32.46
N LYS A 16 -6.02 -16.33 31.14
CA LYS A 16 -4.79 -16.82 30.47
C LYS A 16 -3.71 -15.75 30.24
N SER A 17 -3.83 -14.56 30.84
CA SER A 17 -2.88 -13.44 30.71
C SER A 17 -2.48 -13.16 29.27
N ARG A 18 -3.48 -13.11 28.37
CA ARG A 18 -3.26 -12.80 26.95
C ARG A 18 -3.33 -11.29 26.78
N GLU A 19 -2.16 -10.68 26.59
CA GLU A 19 -2.01 -9.24 26.34
C GLU A 19 -1.97 -8.97 24.83
N ILE A 20 -2.83 -8.07 24.36
CA ILE A 20 -2.78 -7.54 23.00
C ILE A 20 -2.32 -6.09 23.10
N VAL A 21 -1.21 -5.78 22.41
CA VAL A 21 -0.65 -4.43 22.41
C VAL A 21 -0.79 -3.84 21.00
N LEU A 22 -1.45 -2.69 20.90
CA LEU A 22 -1.53 -1.89 19.68
C LEU A 22 -0.83 -0.57 19.93
N SER A 23 0.08 -0.19 19.05
CA SER A 23 0.75 1.10 19.11
C SER A 23 0.96 1.65 17.71
N GLY A 24 1.13 2.96 17.61
CA GLY A 24 1.40 3.58 16.32
C GLY A 24 1.39 5.08 16.37
N TYR A 25 1.69 5.67 15.22
CA TYR A 25 1.60 7.09 15.01
C TYR A 25 1.11 7.41 13.59
N VAL A 26 0.58 8.61 13.44
CA VAL A 26 0.35 9.25 12.14
C VAL A 26 0.92 10.66 12.22
N PHE A 27 1.77 10.99 11.26
CA PHE A 27 2.35 12.30 11.08
C PHE A 27 1.88 12.86 9.74
N ALA A 28 1.15 13.97 9.77
CA ALA A 28 0.57 14.60 8.59
C ALA A 28 0.75 16.13 8.68
N PRO A 29 1.91 16.66 8.27
CA PRO A 29 2.15 18.09 8.30
C PRO A 29 1.24 18.84 7.33
N ALA A 30 0.77 20.01 7.76
CA ALA A 30 0.11 20.93 6.86
C ALA A 30 1.13 21.43 5.81
N GLY A 31 0.75 21.38 4.54
CA GLY A 31 1.57 21.78 3.42
C GLY A 31 0.72 21.96 2.16
N SER A 32 1.32 22.49 1.10
CA SER A 32 0.66 22.63 -0.21
C SER A 32 0.47 21.28 -0.92
N GLN A 33 1.23 20.27 -0.53
CA GLN A 33 1.18 18.91 -1.04
C GLN A 33 0.88 17.95 0.11
N LEU A 34 0.04 16.95 -0.15
CA LEU A 34 -0.28 15.94 0.85
C LEU A 34 0.96 15.11 1.21
N TYR A 35 1.27 15.05 2.51
CA TYR A 35 2.27 14.15 3.05
C TYR A 35 1.75 13.47 4.30
N VAL A 36 1.83 12.14 4.35
CA VAL A 36 1.47 11.34 5.52
C VAL A 36 2.56 10.30 5.74
N ASP A 37 3.05 10.20 6.97
CA ASP A 37 3.92 9.12 7.45
C ASP A 37 3.23 8.45 8.63
N ALA A 38 2.96 7.15 8.52
CA ALA A 38 2.24 6.40 9.53
C ALA A 38 2.94 5.09 9.87
N GLU A 39 2.88 4.72 11.14
CA GLU A 39 3.33 3.42 11.65
C GLU A 39 2.24 2.81 12.53
N ALA A 40 2.02 1.51 12.39
CA ALA A 40 1.16 0.72 13.24
C ALA A 40 1.86 -0.60 13.60
N ASN A 41 1.89 -0.92 14.88
CA ASN A 41 2.45 -2.15 15.44
C ASN A 41 1.40 -2.84 16.28
N VAL A 42 1.18 -4.13 16.04
CA VAL A 42 0.22 -4.96 16.77
C VAL A 42 0.90 -6.24 17.21
N THR A 43 0.92 -6.47 18.52
CA THR A 43 1.47 -7.70 19.13
C THR A 43 0.32 -8.55 19.66
N LEU A 44 0.30 -9.81 19.26
CA LEU A 44 -0.66 -10.82 19.74
C LEU A 44 0.12 -11.95 20.43
N PRO A 45 -0.40 -12.58 21.50
CA PRO A 45 0.35 -13.56 22.30
C PRO A 45 0.81 -14.82 21.57
N THR A 46 0.16 -15.18 20.46
CA THR A 46 0.36 -16.47 19.77
C THR A 46 0.73 -16.33 18.30
N LEU A 47 0.96 -15.11 17.82
CA LEU A 47 1.24 -14.80 16.41
C LEU A 47 2.48 -13.93 16.30
N HIS A 48 3.08 -13.87 15.12
CA HIS A 48 4.16 -12.92 14.88
C HIS A 48 3.63 -11.49 15.04
N PRO A 49 4.41 -10.57 15.63
CA PRO A 49 4.03 -9.17 15.67
C PRO A 49 3.80 -8.64 14.26
N CYS A 50 2.66 -7.98 14.06
CA CYS A 50 2.35 -7.31 12.81
C CYS A 50 2.88 -5.88 12.89
N THR A 51 3.59 -5.46 11.84
CA THR A 51 4.10 -4.10 11.70
C THR A 51 3.72 -3.57 10.34
N LEU A 52 3.33 -2.30 10.27
CA LEU A 52 3.00 -1.60 9.05
C LEU A 52 3.57 -0.20 9.14
N ARG A 53 4.36 0.19 8.14
CA ARG A 53 4.82 1.55 7.91
C ARG A 53 4.36 1.98 6.55
N ALA A 54 3.68 3.11 6.47
CA ALA A 54 3.17 3.63 5.21
C ALA A 54 3.53 5.11 5.08
N LYS A 55 3.95 5.50 3.88
CA LYS A 55 4.23 6.88 3.50
C LYS A 55 3.44 7.22 2.25
N LEU A 56 2.61 8.25 2.35
CA LEU A 56 1.87 8.81 1.24
C LEU A 56 2.44 10.20 0.95
N HIS A 57 2.81 10.46 -0.30
CA HIS A 57 3.36 11.73 -0.72
C HIS A 57 2.78 12.14 -2.07
N GLU A 58 2.15 13.30 -2.10
CA GLU A 58 1.76 13.97 -3.33
C GLU A 58 2.99 14.68 -3.92
N LYS A 59 3.57 14.10 -4.98
CA LYS A 59 4.78 14.65 -5.63
C LYS A 59 4.50 15.92 -6.41
N GLN A 60 3.35 15.93 -7.08
CA GLN A 60 2.83 17.01 -7.91
C GLN A 60 1.32 17.01 -7.74
N PRO A 61 0.62 18.12 -8.04
CA PRO A 61 -0.84 18.15 -7.96
C PRO A 61 -1.44 16.94 -8.67
N ASN A 62 -2.25 16.16 -7.96
CA ASN A 62 -2.92 14.96 -8.44
C ASN A 62 -2.02 13.73 -8.74
N GLU A 63 -0.74 13.77 -8.34
CA GLU A 63 0.18 12.63 -8.41
C GLU A 63 0.61 12.18 -7.02
N PHE A 64 0.14 11.02 -6.60
CA PHE A 64 0.33 10.48 -5.26
C PHE A 64 1.17 9.21 -5.31
N GLN A 65 2.27 9.19 -4.57
CA GLN A 65 3.07 8.01 -4.32
C GLN A 65 2.76 7.45 -2.93
N LEU A 66 2.46 6.16 -2.86
CA LEU A 66 2.35 5.39 -1.63
C LEU A 66 3.49 4.39 -1.56
N ASN A 67 4.21 4.37 -0.45
CA ASN A 67 5.17 3.33 -0.10
C ASN A 67 4.71 2.70 1.21
N ALA A 68 4.49 1.39 1.24
CA ALA A 68 4.13 0.68 2.46
C ALA A 68 5.00 -0.57 2.64
N VAL A 69 5.53 -0.76 3.84
CA VAL A 69 6.32 -1.93 4.22
C VAL A 69 5.78 -2.51 5.50
N GLY A 70 5.84 -3.82 5.64
CA GLY A 70 5.35 -4.45 6.84
C GLY A 70 5.65 -5.92 6.95
N ILE A 71 5.27 -6.46 8.10
CA ILE A 71 5.28 -7.89 8.40
C ILE A 71 3.86 -8.23 8.86
N TRP A 72 3.28 -9.26 8.28
CA TRP A 72 1.95 -9.75 8.67
C TRP A 72 2.03 -10.66 9.89
N PHE A 73 0.88 -10.99 10.50
CA PHE A 73 0.81 -11.89 11.66
C PHE A 73 1.36 -13.32 11.40
N THR A 74 1.49 -13.70 10.12
CA THR A 74 2.10 -14.96 9.68
C THR A 74 3.63 -14.91 9.67
N GLY A 75 4.23 -13.74 9.89
CA GLY A 75 5.68 -13.51 9.76
C GLY A 75 6.14 -13.19 8.34
N VAL A 76 5.22 -13.19 7.36
CA VAL A 76 5.51 -12.86 5.96
C VAL A 76 5.68 -11.35 5.82
N ASP A 77 6.80 -10.92 5.26
CA ASP A 77 7.03 -9.53 4.89
C ASP A 77 6.31 -9.16 3.59
N PHE A 78 5.99 -7.88 3.43
CA PHE A 78 5.51 -7.33 2.18
C PHE A 78 6.01 -5.90 2.03
N ASN A 79 6.29 -5.51 0.78
CA ASN A 79 6.53 -4.13 0.41
C ASN A 79 5.66 -3.77 -0.81
N VAL A 80 5.08 -2.59 -0.74
CA VAL A 80 4.14 -2.03 -1.71
C VAL A 80 4.66 -0.67 -2.13
N ASP A 81 4.90 -0.51 -3.42
CA ASP A 81 5.21 0.77 -4.05
C ASP A 81 4.13 1.08 -5.08
N ALA A 82 3.30 2.08 -4.80
CA ALA A 82 2.20 2.47 -5.66
C ALA A 82 2.31 3.93 -6.09
N LEU A 83 1.84 4.21 -7.30
CA LEU A 83 1.75 5.54 -7.88
C LEU A 83 0.34 5.70 -8.46
N TYR A 84 -0.39 6.68 -7.95
CA TYR A 84 -1.66 7.11 -8.49
C TYR A 84 -1.51 8.47 -9.17
N GLN A 85 -2.05 8.60 -10.37
CA GLN A 85 -2.08 9.83 -11.13
C GLN A 85 -3.51 10.11 -11.58
N ASP A 86 -4.00 11.29 -11.24
CA ASP A 86 -5.26 11.80 -11.75
C ASP A 86 -4.98 12.92 -12.78
N GLN A 87 -5.33 12.62 -14.03
CA GLN A 87 -5.17 13.51 -15.19
C GLN A 87 -6.53 13.97 -15.73
N SER A 88 -7.56 13.93 -14.88
CA SER A 88 -8.91 14.31 -15.24
C SER A 88 -9.01 15.79 -15.62
N LYS A 89 -9.87 16.07 -16.60
CA LYS A 89 -10.26 17.40 -17.09
C LYS A 89 -11.77 17.52 -17.01
N THR A 90 -12.29 18.72 -17.25
CA THR A 90 -13.74 19.03 -17.15
C THR A 90 -14.65 18.04 -17.90
N ASN A 91 -14.20 17.50 -19.03
CA ASN A 91 -14.99 16.57 -19.87
C ASN A 91 -14.40 15.16 -19.95
N LEU A 92 -13.35 14.84 -19.20
CA LEU A 92 -12.64 13.57 -19.31
C LEU A 92 -12.14 13.15 -17.93
N ALA A 93 -12.62 12.03 -17.40
CA ALA A 93 -12.00 11.39 -16.25
C ALA A 93 -10.84 10.51 -16.73
N SER A 94 -9.67 10.66 -16.14
CA SER A 94 -8.48 9.86 -16.49
C SER A 94 -7.67 9.56 -15.24
N HIS A 95 -7.67 8.29 -14.84
CA HIS A 95 -6.99 7.81 -13.65
C HIS A 95 -6.00 6.72 -14.05
N ARG A 96 -4.81 6.75 -13.46
CA ARG A 96 -3.80 5.73 -13.64
C ARG A 96 -3.28 5.27 -12.29
N VAL A 97 -3.19 3.96 -12.13
CA VAL A 97 -2.60 3.31 -10.96
C VAL A 97 -1.47 2.42 -11.44
N LYS A 98 -0.28 2.59 -10.86
CA LYS A 98 0.79 1.61 -10.91
C LYS A 98 1.02 1.07 -9.51
N LEU A 99 1.19 -0.24 -9.38
CA LEU A 99 1.49 -0.88 -8.11
C LEU A 99 2.57 -1.94 -8.34
N ILE A 100 3.53 -1.97 -7.43
CA ILE A 100 4.55 -3.00 -7.31
C ILE A 100 4.37 -3.58 -5.92
N LEU A 101 4.12 -4.88 -5.85
CA LEU A 101 4.03 -5.63 -4.61
C LEU A 101 5.13 -6.70 -4.63
N ASN A 102 5.96 -6.73 -3.60
CA ASN A 102 7.03 -7.69 -3.45
C ASN A 102 7.11 -8.19 -2.00
N SER A 103 7.79 -9.32 -1.82
CA SER A 103 7.97 -10.00 -0.54
C SER A 103 9.14 -10.96 -0.66
N SER A 104 9.75 -11.38 0.44
CA SER A 104 10.69 -12.51 0.40
C SER A 104 10.03 -13.83 -0.02
N HIS A 105 8.70 -13.94 0.11
CA HIS A 105 7.93 -15.17 -0.12
C HIS A 105 7.35 -15.33 -1.53
N PHE A 106 7.21 -14.25 -2.29
CA PHE A 106 6.70 -14.29 -3.66
C PHE A 106 7.44 -13.30 -4.55
N LYS A 107 7.48 -13.59 -5.84
CA LYS A 107 8.11 -12.72 -6.83
C LYS A 107 7.27 -11.49 -7.12
N ASP A 108 7.94 -10.40 -7.49
CA ASP A 108 7.32 -9.11 -7.78
C ASP A 108 6.07 -9.23 -8.66
N ILE A 109 4.99 -8.65 -8.15
CA ILE A 109 3.70 -8.48 -8.82
C ILE A 109 3.61 -7.02 -9.22
N LEU A 110 3.47 -6.79 -10.52
CA LEU A 110 3.35 -5.47 -11.13
C LEU A 110 1.92 -5.29 -11.64
N VAL A 111 1.30 -4.16 -11.32
CA VAL A 111 -0.02 -3.78 -11.81
C VAL A 111 0.08 -2.40 -12.47
N ASP A 112 -0.41 -2.26 -13.70
CA ASP A 112 -0.63 -0.97 -14.37
C ASP A 112 -2.10 -0.96 -14.81
N ALA A 113 -2.91 -0.15 -14.15
CA ALA A 113 -4.32 0.00 -14.44
C ALA A 113 -4.60 1.44 -14.90
N ARG A 114 -5.44 1.57 -15.92
CA ARG A 114 -5.87 2.84 -16.48
C ARG A 114 -7.38 2.84 -16.61
N PHE A 115 -7.98 3.91 -16.12
CA PHE A 115 -9.38 4.19 -16.30
C PHE A 115 -9.51 5.52 -17.04
N THR A 116 -10.28 5.50 -18.12
CA THR A 116 -10.61 6.70 -18.89
C THR A 116 -12.10 6.71 -19.20
N GLN A 117 -12.77 7.79 -18.87
CA GLN A 117 -14.18 8.00 -19.17
C GLN A 117 -14.35 9.37 -19.82
N ASP A 118 -14.94 9.36 -21.01
CA ASP A 118 -15.39 10.53 -21.75
C ASP A 118 -16.92 10.43 -21.93
N ASN A 119 -17.55 11.49 -22.44
CA ASN A 119 -18.99 11.57 -22.69
C ASN A 119 -19.55 10.49 -23.64
N ARG A 120 -18.67 9.75 -24.35
CA ARG A 120 -19.05 8.74 -25.34
C ARG A 120 -18.68 7.31 -24.94
N GLN A 121 -17.68 7.14 -24.09
CA GLN A 121 -17.09 5.83 -23.84
C GLN A 121 -16.43 5.78 -22.46
N ILE A 122 -16.60 4.63 -21.81
CA ILE A 122 -15.85 4.23 -20.62
C ILE A 122 -14.86 3.16 -21.07
N THR A 123 -13.60 3.30 -20.69
CA THR A 123 -12.55 2.33 -20.97
C THR A 123 -11.76 2.05 -19.70
N PHE A 124 -11.65 0.77 -19.40
CA PHE A 124 -10.80 0.26 -18.33
C PHE A 124 -9.78 -0.68 -18.98
N ILE A 125 -8.51 -0.49 -18.63
CA ILE A 125 -7.42 -1.37 -19.06
C ILE A 125 -6.63 -1.72 -17.82
N GLY A 126 -6.70 -2.98 -17.40
CA GLY A 126 -5.88 -3.50 -16.30
C GLY A 126 -4.82 -4.44 -16.86
N GLN A 127 -3.54 -4.20 -16.55
CA GLN A 127 -2.47 -5.16 -16.81
C GLN A 127 -1.86 -5.61 -15.49
N VAL A 128 -1.90 -6.92 -15.25
CA VAL A 128 -1.21 -7.57 -14.14
C VAL A 128 -0.07 -8.38 -14.71
N CYS A 129 1.11 -8.23 -14.13
CA CYS A 129 2.29 -8.97 -14.49
C CYS A 129 2.91 -9.61 -13.26
N CYS A 130 3.05 -10.93 -13.30
CA CYS A 130 3.79 -11.70 -12.31
C CYS A 130 5.09 -12.20 -12.96
N ILE A 131 6.21 -12.01 -12.27
CA ILE A 131 7.47 -12.62 -12.69
C ILE A 131 7.53 -14.01 -12.07
N VAL A 132 7.55 -15.06 -12.89
CA VAL A 132 7.61 -16.46 -12.44
C VAL A 132 8.93 -17.07 -12.90
N THR A 133 9.65 -17.73 -12.01
CA THR A 133 10.90 -18.42 -12.40
C THR A 133 10.58 -19.87 -12.74
N VAL A 134 10.79 -20.28 -14.00
CA VAL A 134 10.66 -21.68 -14.43
C VAL A 134 12.06 -22.18 -14.78
N GLY A 135 12.57 -23.17 -14.05
CA GLY A 135 13.90 -23.74 -14.29
C GLY A 135 15.06 -22.74 -14.13
N GLY A 136 14.93 -21.75 -13.24
CA GLY A 136 15.95 -20.71 -13.03
C GLY A 136 15.87 -19.53 -14.01
N VAL A 137 15.02 -19.59 -15.03
CA VAL A 137 14.81 -18.50 -16.00
C VAL A 137 13.60 -17.65 -15.58
N PRO A 138 13.75 -16.32 -15.47
CA PRO A 138 12.62 -15.44 -15.19
C PRO A 138 11.71 -15.33 -16.43
N ASN A 139 10.46 -15.78 -16.28
CA ASN A 139 9.39 -15.64 -17.27
C ASN A 139 8.36 -14.61 -16.80
N LYS A 140 7.85 -13.82 -17.76
CA LYS A 140 6.86 -12.79 -17.50
C LYS A 140 5.47 -13.33 -17.82
N LEU A 141 4.64 -13.56 -16.80
CA LEU A 141 3.23 -13.85 -17.01
C LEU A 141 2.47 -12.51 -17.04
N ILE A 142 1.77 -12.22 -18.13
CA ILE A 142 0.97 -11.01 -18.29
C ILE A 142 -0.49 -11.41 -18.46
N THR A 143 -1.35 -10.81 -17.66
CA THR A 143 -2.81 -10.90 -17.80
C THR A 143 -3.35 -9.51 -18.03
N THR A 144 -4.21 -9.37 -19.05
CA THR A 144 -4.93 -8.14 -19.37
C THR A 144 -6.41 -8.36 -19.07
N ILE A 145 -7.03 -7.40 -18.41
CA ILE A 145 -8.47 -7.36 -18.08
C ILE A 145 -9.08 -6.14 -18.76
#